data_AF-A0A1X1VM53-F1
#
_entry.id   AF-A0A1X1VM53-F1
#
_cell.length_a   1.000
_cell.length_b   1.000
_cell.length_c   1.000
_cell.angle_alpha   90.00
_cell.angle_beta   90.00
_cell.angle_gamma   90.00
#
_symmetry.space_group_name_H-M   'P 1'
#
loop_
_entity.id
_entity.type
_entity.pdbx_description
1 polymer ?
#
loop_
_entity_poly.entity_id
_entity_poly.type
_entity_poly.pdbx_seq_one_letter_code
_entity_poly.pdbx_strand_id
1 'polypeptide(L)'
;MDSQPDMIGFNPTADSAKVRRSREPGLRGFVMHLGDILRNGDAAFDRMFDRYGDVLWLRVPKFFEIFPGVSEVAFVRDPALIKPLFTAPDEVIDSATPNRVLGILHGDRSLLLMEGSEHRRLRRLLLSRLRGEALQQWADVIVRSAEREARSWLAEESVRVHHRMLNVSLEAILAITLGISDETLPTWKAAWHELGETWGSEEMAIRYALRRLGGVRRWRRFRRALARCNELVFAEIARRRATPNCGTADLLDLMLRADGVPLSDNEIRDQIFTIMLAGQETTAITVGWAIERLLRSPSAMKKATAEARSTDATTYMEAVVHETLRLRPPITGLGRVTRQPITLGGYDFPANVLIAPLIRSIHRKPELYDDPDRFMPERFLDTPPGVYSLIPFGGGSHRCLGDRLAVFESTLILKTILRTVELSAVDPRDEKVKRKAAVFVPGNGALVRAQAIPHASQLEDA
;
A
#
# COMPACT_ATOMS: atom_id res chain seq x y z
N MET A 1 -25.93 -23.19 -47.32
CA MET A 1 -24.87 -24.16 -46.96
C MET A 1 -24.06 -23.48 -45.88
N ASP A 2 -24.63 -23.43 -44.68
CA ASP A 2 -24.09 -22.76 -43.50
C ASP A 2 -23.91 -23.83 -42.42
N SER A 3 -22.71 -23.90 -41.85
CA SER A 3 -22.38 -24.80 -40.75
C SER A 3 -21.75 -23.99 -39.61
N GLN A 4 -22.52 -23.78 -38.55
CA GLN A 4 -22.04 -23.45 -37.22
C GLN A 4 -21.38 -24.70 -36.60
N PRO A 5 -20.31 -24.58 -35.79
CA PRO A 5 -19.89 -25.65 -34.90
C PRO A 5 -20.34 -25.38 -33.46
N ASP A 6 -21.25 -26.26 -33.01
CA ASP A 6 -21.34 -26.95 -31.74
C ASP A 6 -21.05 -26.23 -30.41
N MET A 7 -22.16 -26.03 -29.69
CA MET A 7 -22.24 -25.91 -28.24
C MET A 7 -21.72 -27.19 -27.56
N ILE A 8 -20.57 -27.11 -26.89
CA ILE A 8 -20.10 -28.20 -26.02
C ILE A 8 -20.82 -28.09 -24.67
N GLY A 9 -21.65 -29.10 -24.43
CA GLY A 9 -22.47 -29.27 -23.23
C GLY A 9 -21.65 -29.40 -21.95
N PHE A 10 -22.17 -28.75 -20.92
CA PHE A 10 -21.78 -28.85 -19.52
C PHE A 10 -22.10 -30.27 -19.02
N ASN A 11 -21.08 -31.09 -18.76
CA ASN A 11 -21.24 -32.43 -18.19
C ASN A 11 -20.87 -32.39 -16.70
N PRO A 12 -21.81 -32.52 -15.74
CA PRO A 12 -21.51 -32.50 -14.32
C PRO A 12 -21.21 -33.92 -13.85
N THR A 13 -19.99 -34.39 -14.11
CA THR A 13 -19.43 -35.55 -13.38
C THR A 13 -18.00 -35.22 -12.97
N ALA A 14 -17.88 -34.22 -12.10
CA ALA A 14 -16.65 -34.00 -11.35
C ALA A 14 -16.77 -34.75 -10.02
N ASP A 15 -15.88 -35.72 -9.88
CA ASP A 15 -15.49 -36.38 -8.64
C ASP A 15 -15.58 -35.42 -7.45
N SER A 16 -16.28 -35.83 -6.39
CA SER A 16 -16.48 -35.04 -5.19
C SER A 16 -15.15 -34.90 -4.43
N ALA A 17 -14.30 -33.98 -4.86
CA ALA A 17 -13.22 -33.46 -4.06
C ALA A 17 -13.86 -32.88 -2.79
N LYS A 18 -13.70 -33.57 -1.67
CA LYS A 18 -14.22 -33.17 -0.35
C LYS A 18 -13.92 -31.69 -0.13
N VAL A 19 -14.96 -30.85 -0.20
CA VAL A 19 -14.90 -29.43 0.14
C VAL A 19 -14.20 -29.30 1.49
N ARG A 20 -13.10 -28.53 1.54
CA ARG A 20 -12.34 -28.35 2.79
C ARG A 20 -13.15 -27.45 3.73
N ARG A 21 -13.86 -28.04 4.69
CA ARG A 21 -14.46 -27.27 5.79
C ARG A 21 -13.40 -27.03 6.85
N SER A 22 -12.90 -25.80 6.99
CA SER A 22 -11.91 -25.46 8.01
C SER A 22 -12.52 -25.52 9.41
N ARG A 23 -11.69 -25.71 10.45
CA ARG A 23 -12.15 -25.65 11.83
C ARG A 23 -12.45 -24.20 12.17
N GLU A 24 -13.65 -23.91 12.66
CA GLU A 24 -14.04 -22.54 12.99
C GLU A 24 -13.59 -22.19 14.42
N PRO A 25 -12.77 -21.13 14.64
CA PRO A 25 -12.56 -20.62 15.98
C PRO A 25 -13.87 -20.06 16.58
N GLY A 26 -14.79 -19.59 15.73
CA GLY A 26 -16.04 -18.94 16.12
C GLY A 26 -15.80 -17.64 16.92
N LEU A 27 -16.89 -16.97 17.34
CA LEU A 27 -16.78 -15.73 18.10
C LEU A 27 -16.07 -15.93 19.46
N ARG A 28 -16.34 -17.05 20.15
CA ARG A 28 -15.72 -17.37 21.45
C ARG A 28 -14.21 -17.60 21.31
N GLY A 29 -13.76 -18.32 20.28
CA GLY A 29 -12.33 -18.49 20.00
C GLY A 29 -11.66 -17.17 19.67
N PHE A 30 -12.30 -16.33 18.85
CA PHE A 30 -11.77 -14.99 18.54
C PHE A 30 -11.66 -14.10 19.78
N VAL A 31 -12.66 -14.10 20.67
CA VAL A 31 -12.61 -13.34 21.93
C VAL A 31 -11.47 -13.85 22.84
N MET A 32 -11.26 -15.16 22.92
CA MET A 32 -10.12 -15.74 23.66
C MET A 32 -8.77 -15.31 23.09
N HIS A 33 -8.68 -15.15 21.77
CA HIS A 33 -7.47 -14.67 21.09
C HIS A 33 -7.38 -13.14 21.00
N LEU A 34 -8.41 -12.37 21.40
CA LEU A 34 -8.44 -10.92 21.23
C LEU A 34 -7.30 -10.23 21.98
N GLY A 35 -7.01 -10.66 23.21
CA GLY A 35 -5.87 -10.14 23.98
C GLY A 35 -4.51 -10.46 23.36
N ASP A 36 -4.43 -11.54 22.57
CA ASP A 36 -3.23 -11.92 21.81
C ASP A 36 -3.13 -11.12 20.51
N ILE A 37 -4.24 -10.94 19.78
CA ILE A 37 -4.34 -10.10 18.58
C ILE A 37 -3.96 -8.65 18.91
N LEU A 38 -4.44 -8.11 20.04
CA LEU A 38 -4.11 -6.75 20.47
C LEU A 38 -2.63 -6.59 20.85
N ARG A 39 -2.00 -7.63 21.41
CA ARG A 39 -0.59 -7.58 21.87
C ARG A 39 0.42 -7.92 20.77
N ASN A 40 0.10 -8.91 19.95
CA ASN A 40 1.01 -9.55 19.02
C ASN A 40 0.59 -9.41 17.55
N GLY A 41 -0.55 -8.77 17.27
CA GLY A 41 -0.99 -8.43 15.91
C GLY A 41 -1.03 -9.63 14.98
N ASP A 42 -0.32 -9.53 13.86
CA ASP A 42 -0.30 -10.57 12.83
C ASP A 42 0.28 -11.90 13.31
N ALA A 43 1.21 -11.90 14.27
CA ALA A 43 1.76 -13.14 14.81
C ALA A 43 0.69 -13.96 15.55
N ALA A 44 -0.36 -13.31 16.07
CA ALA A 44 -1.51 -14.02 16.63
C ALA A 44 -2.34 -14.70 15.53
N PHE A 45 -2.49 -14.06 14.36
CA PHE A 45 -3.17 -14.68 13.21
C PHE A 45 -2.39 -15.89 12.69
N ASP A 46 -1.06 -15.82 12.59
CA ASP A 46 -0.23 -16.96 12.18
C ASP A 46 -0.46 -18.17 13.10
N ARG A 47 -0.43 -17.97 14.43
CA ARG A 47 -0.75 -19.03 15.41
C ARG A 47 -2.17 -19.58 15.27
N MET A 48 -3.14 -18.72 14.96
CA MET A 48 -4.52 -19.15 14.75
C MET A 48 -4.64 -19.99 13.49
N PHE A 49 -4.01 -19.58 12.39
CA PHE A 49 -4.02 -20.38 11.16
C PHE A 49 -3.32 -21.73 11.36
N ASP A 50 -2.21 -21.79 12.11
CA ASP A 50 -1.53 -23.06 12.43
C ASP A 50 -2.43 -24.01 13.23
N ARG A 51 -3.34 -23.47 14.05
CA ARG A 51 -4.27 -24.25 14.87
C ARG A 51 -5.55 -24.67 14.14
N TYR A 52 -6.13 -23.78 13.33
CA TYR A 52 -7.48 -23.93 12.79
C TYR A 52 -7.51 -24.18 11.27
N GLY A 53 -6.36 -24.05 10.59
CA GLY A 53 -6.20 -24.19 9.15
C GLY A 53 -6.11 -22.85 8.42
N ASP A 54 -5.89 -22.89 7.12
CA ASP A 54 -5.55 -21.71 6.30
C ASP A 54 -6.73 -20.75 6.00
N VAL A 55 -7.93 -21.06 6.52
CA VAL A 55 -9.14 -20.24 6.44
C VAL A 55 -9.78 -20.12 7.82
N LEU A 56 -9.79 -18.91 8.38
CA LEU A 56 -10.37 -18.60 9.68
C LEU A 56 -11.69 -17.85 9.53
N TRP A 57 -12.77 -18.44 10.01
CA TRP A 57 -14.11 -17.84 9.97
C TRP A 57 -14.44 -17.06 11.23
N LEU A 58 -15.00 -15.87 11.05
CA LEU A 58 -15.52 -15.01 12.11
C LEU A 58 -16.92 -14.52 11.74
N ARG A 59 -17.91 -14.87 12.55
CA ARG A 59 -19.26 -14.29 12.49
C ARG A 59 -19.27 -12.93 13.16
N VAL A 60 -19.74 -11.91 12.44
CA VAL A 60 -19.84 -10.54 12.97
C VAL A 60 -21.27 -10.29 13.44
N PRO A 61 -21.50 -10.01 14.74
CA PRO A 61 -22.84 -9.66 15.21
C PRO A 61 -23.37 -8.42 14.48
N LYS A 62 -24.68 -8.39 14.15
CA LYS A 62 -25.31 -7.29 13.39
C LYS A 62 -25.06 -5.89 13.96
N PHE A 63 -24.90 -5.75 15.28
CA PHE A 63 -24.59 -4.47 15.91
C PHE A 63 -23.16 -3.96 15.62
N PHE A 64 -22.23 -4.87 15.34
CA PHE A 64 -20.83 -4.60 14.99
C PHE A 64 -20.57 -4.66 13.48
N GLU A 65 -21.63 -4.69 12.66
CA GLU A 65 -21.52 -4.75 11.20
C GLU A 65 -20.74 -3.53 10.66
N ILE A 66 -19.51 -3.79 10.20
CA ILE A 66 -18.61 -2.77 9.66
C ILE A 66 -19.10 -2.31 8.28
N PHE A 67 -19.56 -3.27 7.47
CA PHE A 67 -20.06 -3.08 6.11
C PHE A 67 -21.51 -3.58 6.00
N PRO A 68 -22.46 -2.75 5.54
CA PRO A 68 -23.86 -3.19 5.40
C PRO A 68 -23.97 -4.44 4.52
N GLY A 69 -24.71 -5.44 5.00
CA GLY A 69 -24.92 -6.73 4.36
C GLY A 69 -23.91 -7.81 4.74
N VAL A 70 -22.74 -7.47 5.28
CA VAL A 70 -21.68 -8.45 5.59
C VAL A 70 -21.94 -9.13 6.93
N SER A 71 -22.18 -10.44 6.89
CA SER A 71 -22.50 -11.23 8.09
C SER A 71 -21.34 -12.07 8.61
N GLU A 72 -20.38 -12.40 7.74
CA GLU A 72 -19.22 -13.23 8.06
C GLU A 72 -17.94 -12.67 7.44
N VAL A 73 -16.82 -12.88 8.12
CA VAL A 73 -15.47 -12.55 7.65
C VAL A 73 -14.65 -13.84 7.59
N ALA A 74 -14.02 -14.10 6.46
CA ALA A 74 -13.08 -15.20 6.27
C ALA A 74 -11.67 -14.63 6.09
N PHE A 75 -10.81 -14.78 7.10
CA PHE A 75 -9.39 -14.49 6.95
C PHE A 75 -8.72 -15.67 6.27
N VAL A 76 -7.94 -15.42 5.22
CA VAL A 76 -7.34 -16.49 4.41
C VAL A 76 -5.83 -16.32 4.27
N ARG A 77 -5.10 -17.43 4.33
CA ARG A 77 -3.66 -17.47 4.00
C ARG A 77 -3.26 -18.54 2.98
N ASP A 78 -4.22 -19.32 2.47
CA ASP A 78 -3.97 -20.37 1.47
C ASP A 78 -3.60 -19.74 0.11
N PRO A 79 -2.39 -19.97 -0.44
CA PRO A 79 -1.99 -19.44 -1.74
C PRO A 79 -2.91 -19.85 -2.90
N ALA A 80 -3.57 -21.02 -2.81
CA ALA A 80 -4.48 -21.51 -3.84
C ALA A 80 -5.74 -20.64 -4.00
N LEU A 81 -6.09 -19.85 -2.97
CA LEU A 81 -7.23 -18.92 -3.01
C LEU A 81 -6.91 -17.61 -3.74
N ILE A 82 -5.64 -17.22 -3.79
CA ILE A 82 -5.25 -15.83 -4.10
C ILE A 82 -5.51 -15.47 -5.56
N LYS A 83 -5.04 -16.30 -6.50
CA LYS A 83 -5.27 -16.07 -7.92
C LYS A 83 -6.78 -16.09 -8.24
N PRO A 84 -7.54 -17.15 -7.90
CA PRO A 84 -8.99 -17.17 -8.14
C PRO A 84 -9.74 -15.98 -7.56
N LEU A 85 -9.43 -15.59 -6.31
CA LEU A 85 -10.08 -14.46 -5.63
C LEU A 85 -9.83 -13.13 -6.36
N PHE A 86 -8.60 -12.88 -6.80
CA PHE A 86 -8.26 -11.62 -7.47
C PHE A 86 -8.62 -11.58 -8.94
N THR A 87 -8.83 -12.72 -9.59
CA THR A 87 -9.25 -12.78 -11.01
C THR A 87 -10.75 -12.97 -11.18
N ALA A 88 -11.50 -13.16 -10.09
CA ALA A 88 -12.94 -13.29 -10.14
C ALA A 88 -13.57 -12.03 -10.76
N PRO A 89 -14.63 -12.17 -11.59
CA PRO A 89 -15.33 -11.02 -12.16
C PRO A 89 -15.93 -10.12 -11.07
N ASP A 90 -16.00 -8.81 -11.34
CA ASP A 90 -16.57 -7.83 -10.41
C ASP A 90 -18.03 -8.22 -10.06
N GLU A 91 -18.79 -8.84 -10.97
CA GLU A 91 -20.17 -9.29 -10.73
C GLU A 91 -20.27 -10.34 -9.60
N VAL A 92 -19.18 -11.05 -9.33
CA VAL A 92 -19.12 -12.13 -8.33
C VAL A 92 -18.41 -11.67 -7.05
N ILE A 93 -17.36 -10.87 -7.18
CA ILE A 93 -16.55 -10.36 -6.08
C ILE A 93 -16.51 -8.83 -6.10
N ASP A 94 -17.03 -8.23 -5.03
CA ASP A 94 -16.99 -6.80 -4.77
C ASP A 94 -15.65 -6.40 -4.12
N SER A 95 -14.91 -5.53 -4.81
CA SER A 95 -13.65 -4.97 -4.34
C SER A 95 -13.78 -3.54 -3.79
N ALA A 96 -14.89 -2.86 -4.05
CA ALA A 96 -15.11 -1.46 -3.67
C ALA A 96 -15.72 -1.29 -2.27
N THR A 97 -16.68 -2.14 -1.88
CA THR A 97 -17.40 -2.05 -0.61
C THR A 97 -16.47 -2.00 0.62
N PRO A 98 -15.41 -2.83 0.72
CA PRO A 98 -14.46 -2.77 1.82
C PRO A 98 -13.73 -1.42 1.94
N ASN A 99 -13.58 -0.69 0.84
CA ASN A 99 -12.88 0.60 0.81
C ASN A 99 -13.79 1.79 1.16
N ARG A 100 -15.12 1.62 1.27
CA ARG A 100 -16.07 2.73 1.51
C ARG A 100 -15.80 3.53 2.79
N VAL A 101 -15.12 2.95 3.79
CA VAL A 101 -14.62 3.68 4.96
C VAL A 101 -13.74 4.87 4.58
N LEU A 102 -13.03 4.76 3.46
CA LEU A 102 -12.13 5.76 2.92
C LEU A 102 -12.88 6.87 2.15
N GLY A 103 -14.15 6.69 1.77
CA GLY A 103 -14.90 7.66 0.97
C GLY A 103 -15.07 9.04 1.61
N ILE A 104 -15.00 9.12 2.94
CA ILE A 104 -15.03 10.40 3.68
C ILE A 104 -13.89 11.34 3.26
N LEU A 105 -12.74 10.78 2.90
CA LEU A 105 -11.58 11.55 2.43
C LEU A 105 -11.57 11.68 0.92
N HIS A 106 -11.72 10.55 0.23
CA HIS A 106 -11.46 10.47 -1.20
C HIS A 106 -12.62 10.91 -2.08
N GLY A 107 -13.83 11.03 -1.52
CA GLY A 107 -15.06 11.25 -2.28
C GLY A 107 -15.58 9.99 -2.98
N ASP A 108 -16.84 10.05 -3.41
CA ASP A 108 -17.59 8.88 -3.90
C ASP A 108 -17.15 8.42 -5.29
N ARG A 109 -16.45 9.27 -6.05
CA ARG A 109 -15.94 8.93 -7.39
C ARG A 109 -14.46 8.52 -7.36
N SER A 110 -13.89 8.25 -6.19
CA SER A 110 -12.55 7.70 -6.05
C SER A 110 -12.40 6.35 -6.76
N LEU A 111 -11.30 6.14 -7.48
CA LEU A 111 -10.96 4.83 -8.08
C LEU A 111 -11.00 3.66 -7.09
N LEU A 112 -10.80 3.89 -5.79
CA LEU A 112 -10.89 2.83 -4.77
C LEU A 112 -12.32 2.34 -4.50
N LEU A 113 -13.32 3.15 -4.90
CA LEU A 113 -14.74 2.92 -4.66
C LEU A 113 -15.53 2.61 -5.94
N MET A 114 -14.87 2.64 -7.10
CA MET A 114 -15.46 2.41 -8.41
C MET A 114 -15.19 0.98 -8.89
N GLU A 115 -16.08 0.42 -9.71
CA GLU A 115 -15.92 -0.88 -10.37
C GLU A 115 -16.35 -0.78 -11.86
N GLY A 116 -16.15 -1.86 -12.63
CA GLY A 116 -16.67 -1.95 -13.99
C GLY A 116 -15.96 -1.07 -15.04
N SER A 117 -16.70 -0.64 -16.06
CA SER A 117 -16.15 0.03 -17.25
C SER A 117 -15.57 1.42 -16.95
N GLU A 118 -16.23 2.22 -16.10
CA GLU A 118 -15.73 3.54 -15.69
C GLU A 118 -14.40 3.42 -14.92
N HIS A 119 -14.33 2.50 -13.94
CA HIS A 119 -13.11 2.20 -13.20
C HIS A 119 -11.96 1.80 -14.16
N ARG A 120 -12.21 0.87 -15.09
CA ARG A 120 -11.21 0.45 -16.08
C ARG A 120 -10.76 1.58 -17.02
N ARG A 121 -11.67 2.47 -17.42
CA ARG A 121 -11.35 3.65 -18.25
C ARG A 121 -10.41 4.59 -17.50
N LEU A 122 -10.80 5.02 -16.30
CA LEU A 122 -10.04 5.99 -15.52
C LEU A 122 -8.68 5.42 -15.07
N ARG A 123 -8.64 4.13 -14.72
CA ARG A 123 -7.39 3.42 -14.43
C ARG A 123 -6.45 3.41 -15.64
N ARG A 124 -6.95 3.12 -16.86
CA ARG A 124 -6.12 3.14 -18.08
C ARG A 124 -5.55 4.53 -18.35
N LEU A 125 -6.35 5.59 -18.17
CA LEU A 125 -5.90 6.97 -18.29
C LEU A 125 -4.69 7.20 -17.37
N LEU A 126 -4.87 7.04 -16.06
CA LEU A 126 -3.86 7.38 -15.05
C LEU A 126 -2.60 6.50 -15.12
N LEU A 127 -2.74 5.22 -15.51
CA LEU A 127 -1.59 4.30 -15.64
C LEU A 127 -0.54 4.77 -16.65
N SER A 128 -0.92 5.58 -17.66
CA SER A 128 -0.01 6.09 -18.68
C SER A 128 1.13 6.95 -18.12
N ARG A 129 0.95 7.56 -16.94
CA ARG A 129 1.94 8.42 -16.26
C ARG A 129 2.60 7.78 -15.03
N LEU A 130 2.22 6.55 -14.71
CA LEU A 130 2.65 5.82 -13.51
C LEU A 130 3.45 4.55 -13.84
N ARG A 131 3.89 4.38 -15.10
CA ARG A 131 4.57 3.18 -15.60
C ARG A 131 5.58 3.50 -16.70
N GLY A 132 6.50 2.56 -16.91
CA GLY A 132 7.46 2.61 -18.02
C GLY A 132 8.39 3.80 -17.94
N GLU A 133 8.74 4.35 -19.10
CA GLU A 133 9.65 5.50 -19.22
C GLU A 133 9.10 6.77 -18.56
N ALA A 134 7.78 6.88 -18.38
CA ALA A 134 7.17 8.03 -17.69
C ALA A 134 7.57 8.12 -16.21
N LEU A 135 8.14 7.07 -15.60
CA LEU A 135 8.67 7.16 -14.25
C LEU A 135 9.96 7.99 -14.18
N GLN A 136 10.76 8.00 -15.25
CA GLN A 136 12.06 8.68 -15.27
C GLN A 136 11.93 10.19 -15.13
N GLN A 137 10.82 10.78 -15.60
CA GLN A 137 10.54 12.21 -15.42
C GLN A 137 10.45 12.63 -13.94
N TRP A 138 10.23 11.67 -13.03
CA TRP A 138 10.11 11.90 -11.59
C TRP A 138 11.39 11.57 -10.82
N ALA A 139 12.39 10.94 -11.44
CA ALA A 139 13.61 10.49 -10.77
C ALA A 139 14.31 11.64 -10.04
N ASP A 140 14.47 12.74 -10.76
CA ASP A 140 15.13 13.96 -10.31
C ASP A 140 14.54 14.56 -9.03
N VAL A 141 13.21 14.70 -8.97
CA VAL A 141 12.56 15.26 -7.78
C VAL A 141 12.68 14.32 -6.58
N ILE A 142 12.56 13.01 -6.82
CA ILE A 142 12.70 11.98 -5.79
C ILE A 142 14.12 12.00 -5.21
N VAL A 143 15.15 11.96 -6.07
CA VAL A 143 16.56 11.95 -5.66
C VAL A 143 16.92 13.25 -4.93
N ARG A 144 16.56 14.42 -5.45
CA ARG A 144 16.86 15.70 -4.79
C ARG A 144 16.18 15.83 -3.43
N SER A 145 14.93 15.38 -3.31
CA SER A 145 14.20 15.41 -2.04
C SER A 145 14.84 14.46 -1.02
N ALA A 146 15.14 13.23 -1.42
CA ALA A 146 15.79 12.22 -0.58
C ALA A 146 17.20 12.65 -0.14
N GLU A 147 17.99 13.24 -1.03
CA GLU A 147 19.34 13.72 -0.72
C GLU A 147 19.32 14.87 0.27
N ARG A 148 18.46 15.87 0.05
CA ARG A 148 18.30 17.00 0.97
C ARG A 148 17.86 16.51 2.36
N GLU A 149 16.91 15.58 2.39
CA GLU A 149 16.45 14.96 3.63
C GLU A 149 17.58 14.20 4.33
N ALA A 150 18.29 13.31 3.63
CA ALA A 150 19.38 12.50 4.19
C ALA A 150 20.53 13.37 4.74
N ARG A 151 20.91 14.45 4.04
CA ARG A 151 21.94 15.39 4.53
C ARG A 151 21.54 16.07 5.83
N SER A 152 20.25 16.37 6.03
CA SER A 152 19.78 17.01 7.27
C SER A 152 19.97 16.13 8.51
N TRP A 153 20.05 14.81 8.32
CA TRP A 153 20.20 13.85 9.42
C TRP A 153 21.56 13.94 10.11
N LEU A 154 22.57 14.48 9.44
CA LEU A 154 23.92 14.66 10.00
C LEU A 154 23.96 15.66 11.16
N ALA A 155 22.95 16.51 11.28
CA ALA A 155 22.82 17.48 12.37
C ALA A 155 22.01 16.94 13.57
N GLU A 156 21.48 15.72 13.50
CA GLU A 156 20.61 15.13 14.51
C GLU A 156 21.30 13.93 15.20
N GLU A 157 21.12 13.76 16.51
CA GLU A 157 21.68 12.61 17.24
C GLU A 157 21.07 11.28 16.75
N SER A 158 19.76 11.30 16.47
CA SER A 158 19.04 10.15 15.95
C SER A 158 17.81 10.58 15.16
N VAL A 159 17.43 9.79 14.16
CA VAL A 159 16.37 10.11 13.20
C VAL A 159 15.35 8.99 13.13
N ARG A 160 14.07 9.34 13.19
CA ARG A 160 12.95 8.43 12.91
C ARG A 160 12.68 8.42 11.41
N VAL A 161 13.35 7.53 10.68
CA VAL A 161 13.32 7.47 9.21
C VAL A 161 11.90 7.49 8.66
N HIS A 162 10.98 6.67 9.17
CA HIS A 162 9.60 6.63 8.70
C HIS A 162 8.92 8.02 8.70
N HIS A 163 9.12 8.82 9.75
CA HIS A 163 8.51 10.15 9.85
C HIS A 163 9.11 11.13 8.84
N ARG A 164 10.42 11.03 8.60
CA ARG A 164 11.12 11.88 7.61
C ARG A 164 10.72 11.51 6.18
N MET A 165 10.52 10.22 5.90
CA MET A 165 10.09 9.76 4.58
C MET A 165 8.68 10.21 4.21
N LEU A 166 7.81 10.50 5.19
CA LEU A 166 6.50 11.11 4.90
C LEU A 166 6.63 12.45 4.17
N ASN A 167 7.68 13.22 4.42
CA ASN A 167 7.94 14.50 3.77
C ASN A 167 8.49 14.34 2.35
N VAL A 168 9.38 13.35 2.16
CA VAL A 168 9.98 13.02 0.87
C VAL A 168 8.92 12.47 -0.08
N SER A 169 8.13 11.48 0.37
CA SER A 169 7.06 10.91 -0.43
C SER A 169 5.91 11.88 -0.68
N LEU A 170 5.64 12.83 0.23
CA LEU A 170 4.66 13.89 -0.03
C LEU A 170 5.12 14.85 -1.13
N GLU A 171 6.40 15.22 -1.13
CA GLU A 171 6.96 16.06 -2.19
C GLU A 171 6.97 15.35 -3.54
N ALA A 172 7.38 14.09 -3.58
CA ALA A 172 7.33 13.27 -4.79
C ALA A 172 5.90 13.17 -5.33
N ILE A 173 4.91 12.82 -4.48
CA ILE A 173 3.53 12.66 -4.93
C ILE A 173 2.88 13.99 -5.33
N LEU A 174 3.25 15.11 -4.72
CA LEU A 174 2.82 16.46 -5.13
C LEU A 174 3.35 16.83 -6.52
N ALA A 175 4.62 16.53 -6.80
CA ALA A 175 5.20 16.74 -8.13
C ALA A 175 4.52 15.84 -9.18
N ILE A 176 4.27 14.57 -8.85
CA ILE A 176 3.66 13.59 -9.77
C ILE A 176 2.19 13.91 -10.06
N THR A 177 1.44 14.34 -9.04
CA THR A 177 -0.02 14.56 -9.18
C THR A 177 -0.35 15.95 -9.66
N LEU A 178 0.36 16.97 -9.18
CA LEU A 178 0.02 18.38 -9.34
C LEU A 178 1.18 19.23 -9.88
N GLY A 179 2.31 18.62 -10.26
CA GLY A 179 3.47 19.37 -10.75
C GLY A 179 4.06 20.34 -9.73
N ILE A 180 3.71 20.21 -8.44
CA ILE A 180 4.11 21.15 -7.40
C ILE A 180 5.51 20.80 -6.90
N SER A 181 6.48 21.62 -7.26
CA SER A 181 7.85 21.58 -6.75
C SER A 181 8.45 22.98 -6.57
N ASP A 182 7.59 23.98 -6.48
CA ASP A 182 7.91 25.41 -6.47
C ASP A 182 7.74 26.04 -5.06
N GLU A 183 7.66 27.36 -4.97
CA GLU A 183 7.47 28.11 -3.73
C GLU A 183 6.15 27.79 -2.99
N THR A 184 5.18 27.15 -3.64
CA THR A 184 3.91 26.77 -3.00
C THR A 184 4.00 25.46 -2.22
N LEU A 185 5.07 24.68 -2.42
CA LEU A 185 5.28 23.37 -1.80
C LEU A 185 5.12 23.38 -0.27
N PRO A 186 5.65 24.35 0.51
CA PRO A 186 5.46 24.39 1.96
C PRO A 186 3.99 24.54 2.38
N THR A 187 3.20 25.31 1.62
CA THR A 187 1.76 25.50 1.87
C THR A 187 1.00 24.19 1.68
N TRP A 188 1.30 23.47 0.60
CA TRP A 188 0.74 22.15 0.34
C TRP A 188 1.10 21.13 1.42
N LYS A 189 2.38 21.07 1.81
CA LYS A 189 2.85 20.18 2.88
C LYS A 189 2.13 20.46 4.20
N ALA A 190 2.03 21.73 4.60
CA ALA A 190 1.37 22.11 5.84
C ALA A 190 -0.10 21.67 5.88
N ALA A 191 -0.86 21.91 4.80
CA ALA A 191 -2.26 21.49 4.72
C ALA A 191 -2.41 19.97 4.80
N TRP A 192 -1.57 19.22 4.09
CA TRP A 192 -1.62 17.75 4.09
C TRP A 192 -1.18 17.14 5.41
N HIS A 193 -0.17 17.69 6.08
CA HIS A 193 0.21 17.22 7.42
C HIS A 193 -0.92 17.44 8.44
N GLU A 194 -1.58 18.61 8.41
CA GLU A 194 -2.72 18.89 9.29
C GLU A 194 -3.85 17.87 9.09
N LEU A 195 -4.14 17.51 7.83
CA LEU A 195 -5.13 16.48 7.51
C LEU A 195 -4.65 15.08 7.94
N GLY A 196 -3.39 14.73 7.67
CA GLY A 196 -2.78 13.46 8.05
C GLY A 196 -2.76 13.20 9.56
N GLU A 197 -2.50 14.23 10.38
CA GLU A 197 -2.58 14.16 11.84
C GLU A 197 -3.97 13.77 12.33
N THR A 198 -5.02 14.31 11.70
CA THR A 198 -6.39 13.95 12.06
C THR A 198 -6.75 12.55 11.59
N TRP A 199 -6.44 12.21 10.32
CA TRP A 199 -6.76 10.91 9.74
C TRP A 199 -6.04 9.75 10.42
N GLY A 200 -4.74 9.92 10.71
CA GLY A 200 -3.90 8.90 11.33
C GLY A 200 -4.07 8.78 12.85
N SER A 201 -4.93 9.59 13.47
CA SER A 201 -5.16 9.57 14.92
C SER A 201 -6.09 8.45 15.37
N GLU A 202 -5.95 8.04 16.63
CA GLU A 202 -6.87 7.09 17.27
C GLU A 202 -8.30 7.65 17.38
N GLU A 203 -8.45 8.98 17.45
CA GLU A 203 -9.75 9.65 17.42
C GLU A 203 -10.54 9.32 16.15
N MET A 204 -9.86 9.13 15.01
CA MET A 204 -10.53 8.82 13.75
C MET A 204 -11.33 7.52 13.84
N ALA A 205 -10.75 6.46 14.43
CA ALA A 205 -11.44 5.18 14.58
C ALA A 205 -12.71 5.31 15.44
N ILE A 206 -12.61 6.04 16.56
CA ILE A 206 -13.74 6.27 17.47
C ILE A 206 -14.82 7.11 16.78
N ARG A 207 -14.44 8.22 16.13
CA ARG A 207 -15.38 9.11 15.45
C ARG A 207 -16.06 8.44 14.26
N TYR A 208 -15.34 7.56 13.56
CA TYR A 208 -15.89 6.75 12.48
C TYR A 208 -16.87 5.69 13.01
N ALA A 209 -16.58 5.05 14.14
CA ALA A 209 -17.54 4.14 14.79
C ALA A 209 -18.84 4.88 15.13
N LEU A 210 -18.73 6.14 15.59
CA LEU A 210 -19.86 7.02 15.90
C LEU A 210 -20.39 7.80 14.67
N ARG A 211 -20.08 7.38 13.43
CA ARG A 211 -20.48 8.10 12.20
C ARG A 211 -21.99 8.28 12.07
N ARG A 212 -22.79 7.29 12.50
CA ARG A 212 -24.27 7.36 12.50
C ARG A 212 -24.80 8.45 13.42
N LEU A 213 -24.07 8.77 14.49
CA LEU A 213 -24.37 9.86 15.44
C LEU A 213 -23.73 11.20 15.04
N GLY A 214 -23.11 11.27 13.85
CA GLY A 214 -22.42 12.45 13.37
C GLY A 214 -21.01 12.66 13.94
N GLY A 215 -20.36 11.63 14.51
CA GLY A 215 -19.04 11.73 15.14
C GLY A 215 -17.96 12.36 14.25
N VAL A 216 -17.94 11.98 12.96
CA VAL A 216 -17.07 12.60 11.95
C VAL A 216 -17.61 13.96 11.48
N ARG A 217 -18.92 14.07 11.20
CA ARG A 217 -19.56 15.29 10.69
C ARG A 217 -19.42 16.50 11.62
N ARG A 218 -19.38 16.25 12.93
CA ARG A 218 -19.21 17.27 13.99
C ARG A 218 -17.75 17.56 14.31
N TRP A 219 -16.80 16.84 13.72
CA TRP A 219 -15.38 17.04 14.02
C TRP A 219 -14.81 18.25 13.27
N ARG A 220 -14.82 19.41 13.95
CA ARG A 220 -14.41 20.70 13.36
C ARG A 220 -12.95 20.72 12.88
N ARG A 221 -12.02 20.06 13.60
CA ARG A 221 -10.60 20.02 13.22
C ARG A 221 -10.41 19.29 11.89
N PHE A 222 -10.89 18.05 11.79
CA PHE A 222 -10.85 17.27 10.55
C PHE A 222 -11.51 18.00 9.38
N ARG A 223 -12.69 18.59 9.58
CA ARG A 223 -13.39 19.34 8.53
C ARG A 223 -12.61 20.55 8.03
N ARG A 224 -11.95 21.30 8.90
CA ARG A 224 -11.13 22.45 8.50
C ARG A 224 -9.91 22.01 7.71
N ALA A 225 -9.20 20.98 8.19
CA ALA A 225 -8.05 20.42 7.49
C ALA A 225 -8.44 19.89 6.08
N LEU A 226 -9.56 19.18 5.98
CA LEU A 226 -10.10 18.69 4.70
C LEU A 226 -10.52 19.83 3.77
N ALA A 227 -11.19 20.87 4.30
CA ALA A 227 -11.60 22.04 3.52
C ALA A 227 -10.38 22.78 2.94
N ARG A 228 -9.32 22.97 3.75
CA ARG A 228 -8.08 23.60 3.29
C ARG A 228 -7.41 22.83 2.16
N CYS A 229 -7.35 21.50 2.26
CA CYS A 229 -6.81 20.67 1.17
C CYS A 229 -7.69 20.76 -0.09
N ASN A 230 -9.01 20.78 0.06
CA ASN A 230 -9.94 20.96 -1.06
C ASN A 230 -9.77 22.32 -1.74
N GLU A 231 -9.65 23.40 -0.96
CA GLU A 231 -9.42 24.76 -1.47
C GLU A 231 -8.16 24.82 -2.34
N LEU A 232 -7.04 24.23 -1.88
CA LEU A 232 -5.81 24.16 -2.66
C LEU A 232 -5.99 23.38 -3.98
N VAL A 233 -6.65 22.22 -3.93
CA VAL A 233 -6.91 21.39 -5.12
C VAL A 233 -7.81 22.11 -6.12
N PHE A 234 -8.92 22.70 -5.67
CA PHE A 234 -9.82 23.42 -6.58
C PHE A 234 -9.20 24.70 -7.13
N ALA A 235 -8.40 25.43 -6.33
CA ALA A 235 -7.65 26.58 -6.82
C ALA A 235 -6.67 26.19 -7.92
N GLU A 236 -5.97 25.06 -7.76
CA GLU A 236 -5.02 24.56 -8.75
C GLU A 236 -5.72 24.08 -10.03
N ILE A 237 -6.85 23.39 -9.92
CA ILE A 237 -7.70 23.02 -11.06
C ILE A 237 -8.15 24.28 -11.82
N ALA A 238 -8.68 25.29 -11.11
CA ALA A 238 -9.15 26.53 -11.71
C ALA A 238 -8.01 27.28 -12.43
N ARG A 239 -6.83 27.38 -11.79
CA ARG A 239 -5.64 28.03 -12.35
C ARG A 239 -5.23 27.39 -13.69
N ARG A 240 -5.21 26.05 -13.76
CA ARG A 240 -4.82 25.33 -14.98
C ARG A 240 -5.85 25.37 -16.08
N ARG A 241 -7.15 25.38 -15.74
CA ARG A 241 -8.21 25.61 -16.72
C ARG A 241 -8.12 27.02 -17.32
N ALA A 242 -7.74 28.02 -16.53
CA ALA A 242 -7.57 29.40 -17.00
C ALA A 242 -6.31 29.60 -17.87
N THR A 243 -5.29 28.77 -17.70
CA THR A 243 -4.03 28.84 -18.46
C THR A 243 -3.70 27.50 -19.13
N PRO A 244 -4.40 27.13 -20.22
CA PRO A 244 -4.09 25.89 -20.95
C PRO A 244 -2.66 25.94 -21.51
N ASN A 245 -1.90 24.85 -21.34
CA ASN A 245 -0.52 24.63 -21.84
C ASN A 245 0.64 25.16 -20.96
N CYS A 246 0.57 25.03 -19.63
CA CYS A 246 1.71 25.32 -18.74
C CYS A 246 2.88 24.31 -18.81
N GLY A 247 2.95 23.44 -19.82
CA GLY A 247 4.11 22.59 -20.08
C GLY A 247 4.38 21.45 -19.07
N THR A 248 3.51 21.27 -18.08
CA THR A 248 3.62 20.18 -17.11
C THR A 248 3.03 18.87 -17.66
N ALA A 249 3.62 17.74 -17.27
CA ALA A 249 3.28 16.41 -17.77
C ALA A 249 2.80 15.49 -16.64
N ASP A 250 2.16 16.09 -15.64
CA ASP A 250 1.64 15.43 -14.43
C ASP A 250 0.23 14.83 -14.63
N LEU A 251 -0.29 14.21 -13.57
CA LEU A 251 -1.60 13.56 -13.60
C LEU A 251 -2.79 14.53 -13.69
N LEU A 252 -2.68 15.74 -13.13
CA LEU A 252 -3.74 16.73 -13.25
C LEU A 252 -3.89 17.17 -14.70
N ASP A 253 -2.79 17.46 -15.39
CA ASP A 253 -2.83 17.81 -16.82
C ASP A 253 -3.38 16.66 -17.67
N LEU A 254 -3.00 15.43 -17.35
CA LEU A 254 -3.56 14.24 -18.01
C LEU A 254 -5.08 14.14 -17.82
N MET A 255 -5.59 14.38 -16.62
CA MET A 255 -7.03 14.32 -16.34
C MET A 255 -7.81 15.48 -16.97
N LEU A 256 -7.22 16.68 -17.01
CA LEU A 256 -7.81 17.85 -17.67
C LEU A 256 -7.90 17.68 -19.20
N ARG A 257 -6.96 16.94 -19.79
CA ARG A 257 -6.91 16.64 -21.24
C ARG A 257 -7.50 15.27 -21.60
N ALA A 258 -8.26 14.64 -20.71
CA ALA A 258 -8.81 13.32 -20.96
C ALA A 258 -9.75 13.33 -22.19
N ASP A 259 -9.36 12.64 -23.26
CA ASP A 259 -10.17 12.51 -24.46
C ASP A 259 -11.44 11.68 -24.20
N GLY A 260 -12.53 12.06 -24.89
CA GLY A 260 -13.82 11.38 -24.80
C GLY A 260 -14.76 12.05 -23.80
N VAL A 261 -14.84 11.52 -22.56
CA VAL A 261 -15.74 12.05 -21.52
C VAL A 261 -14.92 12.89 -20.54
N PRO A 262 -15.04 14.23 -20.56
CA PRO A 262 -14.32 15.11 -19.64
C PRO A 262 -14.65 14.78 -18.20
N LEU A 263 -13.65 14.87 -17.32
CA LEU A 263 -13.84 14.72 -15.88
C LEU A 263 -14.28 16.06 -15.27
N SER A 264 -15.27 16.00 -14.40
CA SER A 264 -15.67 17.14 -13.56
C SER A 264 -14.57 17.48 -12.54
N ASP A 265 -14.56 18.71 -12.04
CA ASP A 265 -13.57 19.13 -11.04
C ASP A 265 -13.65 18.30 -9.75
N ASN A 266 -14.85 17.83 -9.37
CA ASN A 266 -15.02 16.92 -8.25
C ASN A 266 -14.42 15.53 -8.52
N GLU A 267 -14.58 14.98 -9.73
CA GLU A 267 -13.97 13.70 -10.09
C GLU A 267 -12.44 13.79 -10.13
N ILE A 268 -11.90 14.90 -10.63
CA ILE A 268 -10.45 15.19 -10.62
C ILE A 268 -9.95 15.29 -9.18
N ARG A 269 -10.63 16.06 -8.34
CA ARG A 269 -10.31 16.21 -6.90
C ARG A 269 -10.30 14.85 -6.20
N ASP A 270 -11.29 14.00 -6.46
CA ASP A 270 -11.39 12.68 -5.85
C ASP A 270 -10.20 11.79 -6.25
N GLN A 271 -9.74 11.87 -7.50
CA GLN A 271 -8.54 11.14 -7.94
C GLN A 271 -7.25 11.68 -7.33
N ILE A 272 -7.09 13.01 -7.24
CA ILE A 272 -5.93 13.63 -6.60
C ILE A 272 -5.82 13.14 -5.16
N PHE A 273 -6.90 13.24 -4.39
CA PHE A 273 -6.94 12.73 -3.02
C PHE A 273 -6.61 11.24 -2.94
N THR A 274 -7.17 10.43 -3.86
CA THR A 274 -6.91 8.99 -3.94
C THR A 274 -5.44 8.67 -4.11
N ILE A 275 -4.76 9.33 -5.05
CA ILE A 275 -3.37 9.04 -5.37
C ILE A 275 -2.43 9.58 -4.28
N MET A 276 -2.70 10.79 -3.78
CA MET A 276 -1.88 11.41 -2.73
C MET A 276 -1.92 10.61 -1.42
N LEU A 277 -3.11 10.25 -0.94
CA LEU A 277 -3.26 9.50 0.31
C LEU A 277 -2.72 8.07 0.21
N ALA A 278 -2.94 7.40 -0.93
CA ALA A 278 -2.47 6.04 -1.13
C ALA A 278 -0.95 5.96 -1.32
N GLY A 279 -0.36 6.91 -2.05
CA GLY A 279 1.06 6.89 -2.42
C GLY A 279 2.01 7.38 -1.33
N GLN A 280 1.60 8.34 -0.49
CA GLN A 280 2.51 8.97 0.47
C GLN A 280 2.91 8.02 1.61
N GLU A 281 1.95 7.57 2.42
CA GLU A 281 2.27 6.86 3.66
C GLU A 281 2.83 5.45 3.37
N THR A 282 2.35 4.77 2.33
CA THR A 282 2.79 3.40 2.01
C THR A 282 4.24 3.33 1.55
N THR A 283 4.69 4.27 0.71
CA THR A 283 6.10 4.36 0.29
C THR A 283 7.00 4.72 1.47
N ALA A 284 6.62 5.72 2.27
CA ALA A 284 7.39 6.12 3.46
C ALA A 284 7.58 4.96 4.46
N ILE A 285 6.53 4.17 4.68
CA ILE A 285 6.59 2.96 5.52
C ILE A 285 7.53 1.92 4.93
N THR A 286 7.46 1.70 3.62
CA THR A 286 8.31 0.72 2.91
C THR A 286 9.78 1.08 3.05
N VAL A 287 10.16 2.35 2.83
CA VAL A 287 11.54 2.82 3.00
C VAL A 287 11.99 2.68 4.46
N GLY A 288 11.14 3.05 5.42
CA GLY A 288 11.44 2.89 6.85
C GLY A 288 11.72 1.42 7.22
N TRP A 289 10.88 0.49 6.76
CA TRP A 289 11.10 -0.94 6.98
C TRP A 289 12.33 -1.48 6.26
N ALA A 290 12.63 -0.99 5.06
CA ALA A 290 13.80 -1.43 4.29
C ALA A 290 15.10 -1.06 5.00
N ILE A 291 15.24 0.20 5.44
CA ILE A 291 16.40 0.64 6.24
C ILE A 291 16.50 -0.17 7.53
N GLU A 292 15.38 -0.36 8.23
CA GLU A 292 15.39 -1.12 9.47
C GLU A 292 15.81 -2.58 9.25
N ARG A 293 15.31 -3.26 8.21
CA ARG A 293 15.71 -4.63 7.85
C ARG A 293 17.16 -4.75 7.39
N LEU A 294 17.66 -3.80 6.59
CA LEU A 294 19.05 -3.75 6.15
C LEU A 294 20.00 -3.67 7.34
N LEU A 295 19.70 -2.80 8.31
CA LEU A 295 20.53 -2.62 9.51
C LEU A 295 20.57 -3.86 10.43
N ARG A 296 19.62 -4.80 10.30
CA ARG A 296 19.63 -6.11 11.00
C ARG A 296 20.17 -7.25 10.14
N SER A 297 20.62 -6.93 8.92
CA SER A 297 21.11 -7.89 7.93
C SER A 297 22.46 -7.40 7.37
N PRO A 298 23.58 -7.55 8.11
CA PRO A 298 24.88 -6.96 7.74
C PRO A 298 25.36 -7.31 6.32
N SER A 299 25.13 -8.57 5.89
CA SER A 299 25.47 -9.00 4.53
C SER A 299 24.66 -8.25 3.47
N ALA A 300 23.35 -8.07 3.69
CA ALA A 300 22.48 -7.35 2.78
C ALA A 300 22.78 -5.84 2.77
N MET A 301 23.06 -5.25 3.93
CA MET A 301 23.51 -3.85 4.04
C MET A 301 24.78 -3.61 3.23
N LYS A 302 25.80 -4.48 3.38
CA LYS A 302 27.05 -4.36 2.64
C LYS A 302 26.83 -4.37 1.12
N LYS A 303 26.00 -5.28 0.61
CA LYS A 303 25.67 -5.37 -0.82
C LYS A 303 24.89 -4.14 -1.31
N ALA A 304 23.88 -3.70 -0.56
CA ALA A 304 23.09 -2.52 -0.89
C ALA A 304 23.92 -1.24 -0.90
N THR A 305 24.80 -1.05 0.09
CA THR A 305 25.72 0.09 0.16
C THR A 305 26.76 0.05 -0.97
N ALA A 306 27.29 -1.14 -1.31
CA ALA A 306 28.21 -1.28 -2.43
C ALA A 306 27.54 -0.88 -3.76
N GLU A 307 26.35 -1.40 -4.08
CA GLU A 307 25.61 -1.02 -5.29
C GLU A 307 25.31 0.48 -5.31
N ALA A 308 24.83 1.04 -4.19
CA ALA A 308 24.45 2.45 -4.10
C ALA A 308 25.62 3.43 -4.32
N ARG A 309 26.84 3.05 -3.94
CA ARG A 309 28.04 3.92 -4.00
C ARG A 309 28.90 3.73 -5.25
N SER A 310 28.88 2.53 -5.85
CA SER A 310 29.81 2.20 -6.94
C SER A 310 29.17 2.13 -8.33
N THR A 311 27.84 2.11 -8.42
CA THR A 311 27.14 1.90 -9.69
C THR A 311 25.91 2.78 -9.84
N ASP A 312 25.49 3.02 -11.08
CA ASP A 312 24.16 3.56 -11.39
C ASP A 312 23.07 2.48 -11.40
N ALA A 313 23.43 1.20 -11.22
CA ALA A 313 22.48 0.09 -11.11
C ALA A 313 21.59 0.19 -9.86
N THR A 314 20.44 -0.47 -9.93
CA THR A 314 19.44 -0.52 -8.85
C THR A 314 18.89 -1.93 -8.63
N THR A 315 19.52 -2.95 -9.20
CA THR A 315 18.99 -4.32 -9.24
C THR A 315 18.89 -4.91 -7.84
N TYR A 316 19.96 -4.80 -7.04
CA TYR A 316 19.95 -5.28 -5.67
C TYR A 316 19.04 -4.42 -4.78
N MET A 317 18.98 -3.11 -5.03
CA MET A 317 18.10 -2.21 -4.30
C MET A 317 16.61 -2.51 -4.56
N GLU A 318 16.22 -2.81 -5.80
CA GLU A 318 14.86 -3.24 -6.13
C GLU A 318 14.53 -4.58 -5.44
N ALA A 319 15.49 -5.51 -5.40
CA ALA A 319 15.35 -6.76 -4.67
C ALA A 319 15.16 -6.56 -3.16
N VAL A 320 15.86 -5.58 -2.56
CA VAL A 320 15.67 -5.15 -1.17
C VAL A 320 14.24 -4.62 -0.94
N VAL A 321 13.70 -3.82 -1.87
CA VAL A 321 12.32 -3.32 -1.78
C VAL A 321 11.32 -4.47 -1.84
N HIS A 322 11.47 -5.41 -2.77
CA HIS A 322 10.59 -6.57 -2.87
C HIS A 322 10.61 -7.46 -1.62
N GLU A 323 11.80 -7.75 -1.09
CA GLU A 323 11.93 -8.53 0.14
C GLU A 323 11.38 -7.80 1.37
N THR A 324 11.52 -6.47 1.39
CA THR A 324 10.89 -5.64 2.42
C THR A 324 9.37 -5.73 2.35
N LEU A 325 8.78 -5.56 1.17
CA LEU A 325 7.33 -5.68 0.97
C LEU A 325 6.82 -7.10 1.27
N ARG A 326 7.63 -8.14 1.05
CA ARG A 326 7.30 -9.51 1.43
C ARG A 326 7.18 -9.63 2.95
N LEU A 327 8.21 -9.18 3.68
CA LEU A 327 8.33 -9.40 5.12
C LEU A 327 7.62 -8.38 6.00
N ARG A 328 7.44 -7.15 5.51
CA ARG A 328 6.87 -5.99 6.21
C ARG A 328 5.97 -5.17 5.28
N PRO A 329 4.89 -5.76 4.74
CA PRO A 329 3.97 -5.03 3.89
C PRO A 329 3.29 -3.89 4.67
N PRO A 330 3.20 -2.66 4.13
CA PRO A 330 2.52 -1.54 4.79
C PRO A 330 1.03 -1.82 5.07
N ILE A 331 0.41 -2.64 4.23
CA ILE A 331 -0.99 -3.09 4.34
C ILE A 331 -0.98 -4.62 4.45
N THR A 332 -1.64 -5.17 5.47
CA THR A 332 -1.62 -6.62 5.72
C THR A 332 -2.87 -7.36 5.25
N GLY A 333 -3.95 -6.66 4.89
CA GLY A 333 -5.21 -7.27 4.47
C GLY A 333 -5.92 -6.51 3.35
N LEU A 334 -6.51 -7.24 2.40
CA LEU A 334 -7.26 -6.67 1.27
C LEU A 334 -8.65 -7.30 1.17
N GLY A 335 -9.67 -6.63 1.70
CA GLY A 335 -11.03 -7.16 1.70
C GLY A 335 -11.61 -7.37 0.29
N ARG A 336 -12.40 -8.43 0.14
CA ARG A 336 -13.24 -8.76 -1.01
C ARG A 336 -14.57 -9.28 -0.51
N VAL A 337 -15.71 -8.80 -1.01
CA VAL A 337 -17.04 -9.27 -0.58
C VAL A 337 -17.66 -10.15 -1.65
N THR A 338 -18.11 -11.34 -1.29
CA THR A 338 -18.84 -12.21 -2.23
C THR A 338 -20.23 -11.66 -2.50
N ARG A 339 -20.61 -11.51 -3.77
CA ARG A 339 -21.96 -11.10 -4.19
C ARG A 339 -22.92 -12.29 -4.29
N GLN A 340 -22.38 -13.46 -4.60
CA GLN A 340 -23.09 -14.72 -4.73
C GLN A 340 -22.21 -15.87 -4.22
N PRO A 341 -22.77 -17.07 -3.96
CA PRO A 341 -21.97 -18.22 -3.58
C PRO A 341 -20.91 -18.55 -4.63
N ILE A 342 -19.68 -18.85 -4.18
CA ILE A 342 -18.56 -19.20 -5.05
C ILE A 342 -17.61 -20.20 -4.38
N THR A 343 -17.07 -21.13 -5.17
CA THR A 343 -15.98 -22.01 -4.75
C THR A 343 -14.65 -21.42 -5.21
N LEU A 344 -13.72 -21.20 -4.27
CA LEU A 344 -12.36 -20.73 -4.54
C LEU A 344 -11.38 -21.68 -3.86
N GLY A 345 -10.33 -22.13 -4.56
CA GLY A 345 -9.26 -22.93 -3.95
C GLY A 345 -9.73 -24.18 -3.19
N GLY A 346 -10.89 -24.76 -3.55
CA GLY A 346 -11.49 -25.91 -2.85
C GLY A 346 -12.31 -25.57 -1.59
N TYR A 347 -12.59 -24.30 -1.35
CA TYR A 347 -13.44 -23.80 -0.26
C TYR A 347 -14.69 -23.13 -0.82
N ASP A 348 -15.84 -23.37 -0.20
CA ASP A 348 -17.10 -22.73 -0.54
C ASP A 348 -17.32 -21.46 0.29
N PHE A 349 -17.55 -20.35 -0.39
CA PHE A 349 -17.88 -19.07 0.21
C PHE A 349 -19.34 -18.73 -0.11
N PRO A 350 -20.22 -18.58 0.90
CA PRO A 350 -21.55 -18.03 0.72
C PRO A 350 -21.52 -16.61 0.17
N ALA A 351 -22.69 -16.10 -0.25
CA ALA A 351 -22.86 -14.67 -0.53
C ALA A 351 -22.70 -13.82 0.74
N ASN A 352 -22.30 -12.56 0.57
CA ASN A 352 -22.14 -11.56 1.62
C ASN A 352 -21.08 -11.89 2.68
N VAL A 353 -20.01 -12.56 2.26
CA VAL A 353 -18.82 -12.87 3.08
C VAL A 353 -17.69 -11.92 2.70
N LEU A 354 -17.07 -11.29 3.69
CA LEU A 354 -15.82 -10.56 3.50
C LEU A 354 -14.64 -11.53 3.57
N ILE A 355 -14.05 -11.85 2.42
CA ILE A 355 -12.80 -12.60 2.32
C ILE A 355 -11.64 -11.61 2.47
N ALA A 356 -10.76 -11.85 3.44
CA ALA A 356 -9.62 -11.00 3.75
C ALA A 356 -8.32 -11.81 3.69
N PRO A 357 -7.60 -11.79 2.55
CA PRO A 357 -6.26 -12.37 2.43
C PRO A 357 -5.29 -11.63 3.34
N LEU A 358 -4.66 -12.36 4.26
CA LEU A 358 -3.66 -11.80 5.16
C LEU A 358 -2.27 -11.90 4.49
N ILE A 359 -1.91 -10.82 3.78
CA ILE A 359 -0.70 -10.68 2.95
C ILE A 359 0.54 -11.17 3.69
N ARG A 360 0.71 -10.71 4.94
CA ARG A 360 1.88 -11.06 5.76
C ARG A 360 1.99 -12.56 6.04
N SER A 361 0.87 -13.23 6.28
CA SER A 361 0.82 -14.67 6.55
C SER A 361 1.03 -15.48 5.27
N ILE A 362 0.45 -15.03 4.15
CA ILE A 362 0.64 -15.65 2.82
C ILE A 362 2.11 -15.60 2.42
N HIS A 363 2.75 -14.44 2.57
CA HIS A 363 4.16 -14.24 2.25
C HIS A 363 5.14 -15.04 3.14
N ARG A 364 4.63 -15.72 4.17
CA ARG A 364 5.39 -16.60 5.07
C ARG A 364 5.14 -18.09 4.85
N LYS A 365 4.33 -18.47 3.86
CA LYS A 365 4.11 -19.88 3.54
C LYS A 365 5.42 -20.49 3.02
N PRO A 366 5.94 -21.57 3.65
CA PRO A 366 7.13 -22.28 3.17
C PRO A 366 6.96 -22.83 1.75
N GLU A 367 5.71 -23.11 1.34
CA GLU A 367 5.35 -23.52 -0.03
C GLU A 367 5.66 -22.46 -1.09
N LEU A 368 5.79 -21.18 -0.69
CA LEU A 368 6.10 -20.06 -1.59
C LEU A 368 7.55 -19.55 -1.42
N TYR A 369 8.09 -19.61 -0.20
CA TYR A 369 9.40 -19.05 0.12
C TYR A 369 10.13 -19.95 1.14
N ASP A 370 11.28 -20.49 0.75
CA ASP A 370 12.20 -21.19 1.67
C ASP A 370 12.66 -20.23 2.78
N ASP A 371 12.87 -20.68 4.01
CA ASP A 371 13.24 -19.80 5.15
C ASP A 371 12.41 -18.50 5.19
N PRO A 372 11.07 -18.57 5.30
CA PRO A 372 10.17 -17.46 5.02
C PRO A 372 10.36 -16.26 5.97
N ASP A 373 10.93 -16.44 7.15
CA ASP A 373 11.16 -15.35 8.09
C ASP A 373 12.49 -14.60 7.88
N ARG A 374 13.42 -15.18 7.11
CA ARG A 374 14.72 -14.58 6.84
C ARG A 374 14.60 -13.48 5.79
N PHE A 375 15.21 -12.32 6.07
CA PHE A 375 15.38 -11.25 5.10
C PHE A 375 16.50 -11.61 4.11
N MET A 376 16.12 -11.96 2.88
CA MET A 376 17.02 -12.42 1.82
C MET A 376 16.64 -11.79 0.47
N PRO A 377 17.14 -10.57 0.16
CA PRO A 377 16.89 -9.89 -1.12
C PRO A 377 17.25 -10.74 -2.34
N GLU A 378 18.24 -11.63 -2.22
CA GLU A 378 18.75 -12.48 -3.29
C GLU A 378 17.67 -13.32 -3.99
N ARG A 379 16.53 -13.57 -3.35
CA ARG A 379 15.37 -14.26 -3.94
C ARG A 379 14.85 -13.58 -5.21
N PHE A 380 15.03 -12.26 -5.31
CA PHE A 380 14.44 -11.44 -6.37
C PHE A 380 15.46 -10.96 -7.42
N LEU A 381 16.70 -11.50 -7.39
CA LEU A 381 17.72 -11.16 -8.40
C LEU A 381 17.50 -11.92 -9.71
N ASP A 382 17.34 -13.23 -9.62
CA ASP A 382 17.22 -14.11 -10.81
C ASP A 382 15.77 -14.42 -11.16
N THR A 383 14.87 -14.32 -10.18
CA THR A 383 13.45 -14.64 -10.36
C THR A 383 12.59 -13.41 -10.09
N PRO A 384 11.83 -12.91 -11.07
CA PRO A 384 10.94 -11.79 -10.84
C PRO A 384 9.84 -12.18 -9.83
N PRO A 385 9.33 -11.24 -9.02
CA PRO A 385 8.27 -11.55 -8.08
C PRO A 385 7.03 -12.13 -8.77
N GLY A 386 6.55 -13.27 -8.28
CA GLY A 386 5.35 -13.89 -8.81
C GLY A 386 4.10 -13.05 -8.51
N VAL A 387 3.26 -12.83 -9.52
CA VAL A 387 2.08 -11.93 -9.45
C VAL A 387 1.10 -12.27 -8.32
N TYR A 388 0.97 -13.56 -7.98
CA TYR A 388 0.06 -14.05 -6.95
C TYR A 388 0.78 -14.70 -5.76
N SER A 389 2.13 -14.71 -5.75
CA SER A 389 2.95 -15.15 -4.62
C SER A 389 3.53 -13.97 -3.82
N LEU A 390 3.77 -12.83 -4.47
CA LEU A 390 4.09 -11.55 -3.83
C LEU A 390 2.95 -10.55 -4.13
N ILE A 391 2.05 -10.37 -3.16
CA ILE A 391 0.82 -9.58 -3.29
C ILE A 391 0.75 -8.32 -2.39
N PRO A 392 1.85 -7.58 -2.12
CA PRO A 392 1.80 -6.36 -1.30
C PRO A 392 0.97 -5.24 -1.98
N PHE A 393 0.76 -5.37 -3.29
CA PHE A 393 -0.03 -4.47 -4.12
C PHE A 393 -1.41 -5.05 -4.49
N GLY A 394 -1.79 -6.19 -3.90
CA GLY A 394 -2.97 -6.97 -4.29
C GLY A 394 -2.85 -7.56 -5.70
N GLY A 395 -3.99 -7.85 -6.31
CA GLY A 395 -4.07 -8.44 -7.65
C GLY A 395 -5.36 -8.09 -8.38
N GLY A 396 -5.43 -8.49 -9.66
CA GLY A 396 -6.62 -8.35 -10.49
C GLY A 396 -6.86 -6.95 -11.07
N SER A 397 -8.11 -6.67 -11.41
CA SER A 397 -8.60 -5.37 -11.91
C SER A 397 -8.31 -4.24 -10.91
N HIS A 398 -8.31 -4.55 -9.61
CA HIS A 398 -8.07 -3.63 -8.49
C HIS A 398 -6.65 -3.69 -7.91
N ARG A 399 -5.67 -4.27 -8.63
CA ARG A 399 -4.26 -4.19 -8.24
C ARG A 399 -3.82 -2.73 -8.11
N CYS A 400 -2.96 -2.40 -7.14
CA CYS A 400 -2.48 -1.03 -6.89
C CYS A 400 -2.12 -0.32 -8.21
N LEU A 401 -2.60 0.93 -8.35
CA LEU A 401 -2.34 1.77 -9.52
C LEU A 401 -0.86 2.18 -9.59
N GLY A 402 -0.28 2.51 -8.44
CA GLY A 402 1.10 2.97 -8.29
C GLY A 402 2.09 1.84 -7.97
N ASP A 403 1.81 0.59 -8.33
CA ASP A 403 2.67 -0.56 -8.00
C ASP A 403 4.12 -0.37 -8.48
N ARG A 404 4.28 0.05 -9.74
CA ARG A 404 5.60 0.32 -10.33
C ARG A 404 6.24 1.59 -9.78
N LEU A 405 5.44 2.64 -9.57
CA LEU A 405 5.91 3.89 -8.99
C LEU A 405 6.45 3.68 -7.57
N ALA A 406 5.74 2.94 -6.71
CA ALA A 406 6.13 2.73 -5.33
C ALA A 406 7.47 1.97 -5.21
N VAL A 407 7.70 0.97 -6.06
CA VAL A 407 8.98 0.25 -6.13
C VAL A 407 10.08 1.17 -6.63
N PHE A 408 9.83 1.91 -7.71
CA PHE A 408 10.78 2.87 -8.28
C PHE A 408 11.18 3.96 -7.28
N GLU A 409 10.20 4.62 -6.66
CA GLU A 409 10.41 5.67 -5.66
C GLU A 409 11.17 5.14 -4.45
N SER A 410 10.75 4.01 -3.87
CA SER A 410 11.45 3.39 -2.73
C SER A 410 12.90 3.06 -3.06
N THR A 411 13.14 2.54 -4.27
CA THR A 411 14.48 2.17 -4.75
C THR A 411 15.40 3.38 -4.86
N LEU A 412 14.92 4.47 -5.49
CA LEU A 412 15.70 5.70 -5.62
C LEU A 412 15.97 6.37 -4.27
N ILE A 413 14.96 6.42 -3.39
CA ILE A 413 15.11 6.97 -2.04
C ILE A 413 16.17 6.19 -1.26
N LEU A 414 16.06 4.86 -1.20
CA LEU A 414 17.00 4.01 -0.47
C LEU A 414 18.42 4.13 -1.01
N LYS A 415 18.58 4.05 -2.34
CA LYS A 415 19.88 4.24 -3.00
C LYS A 415 20.49 5.60 -2.66
N THR A 416 19.69 6.65 -2.71
CA THR A 416 20.14 8.01 -2.40
C THR A 416 20.60 8.12 -0.95
N ILE A 417 19.81 7.62 0.00
CA ILE A 417 20.17 7.64 1.43
C ILE A 417 21.50 6.92 1.67
N LEU A 418 21.67 5.69 1.17
CA LEU A 418 22.90 4.90 1.39
C LEU A 418 24.14 5.48 0.68
N ARG A 419 23.94 6.30 -0.35
CA ARG A 419 24.99 7.05 -1.04
C ARG A 419 25.35 8.35 -0.31
N THR A 420 24.44 8.91 0.50
CA THR A 420 24.64 10.20 1.17
C THR A 420 25.17 10.06 2.59
N VAL A 421 24.74 9.05 3.35
CA VAL A 421 25.10 8.89 4.77
C VAL A 421 25.44 7.45 5.12
N GLU A 422 26.20 7.27 6.20
CA GLU A 422 26.33 5.98 6.90
C GLU A 422 25.27 5.86 8.00
N LEU A 423 24.63 4.71 8.07
CA LEU A 423 23.56 4.44 9.02
C LEU A 423 23.96 3.36 10.00
N SER A 424 23.62 3.57 11.28
CA SER A 424 23.69 2.55 12.31
C SER A 424 22.38 2.47 13.08
N ALA A 425 21.99 1.28 13.51
CA ALA A 425 20.83 1.10 14.38
C ALA A 425 21.09 1.71 15.76
N VAL A 426 20.10 2.42 16.32
CA VAL A 426 20.14 2.85 17.74
C VAL A 426 19.93 1.66 18.68
N ASP A 427 19.09 0.70 18.28
CA ASP A 427 18.83 -0.54 19.01
C ASP A 427 19.06 -1.73 18.07
N PRO A 428 19.94 -2.69 18.40
CA PRO A 428 20.23 -3.84 17.53
C PRO A 428 19.05 -4.81 17.38
N ARG A 429 18.02 -4.72 18.23
CA ARG A 429 16.86 -5.61 18.17
C ARG A 429 15.96 -5.29 16.97
N ASP A 430 15.19 -6.29 16.58
CA ASP A 430 14.11 -6.14 15.61
C ASP A 430 13.05 -5.17 16.12
N GLU A 431 12.65 -4.23 15.27
CA GLU A 431 11.61 -3.27 15.60
C GLU A 431 10.23 -3.93 15.55
N LYS A 432 9.42 -3.70 16.59
CA LYS A 432 8.03 -4.19 16.63
C LYS A 432 7.18 -3.47 15.58
N VAL A 433 6.27 -4.20 14.97
CA VAL A 433 5.25 -3.63 14.08
C VAL A 433 4.19 -2.93 14.93
N LYS A 434 3.89 -1.67 14.61
CA LYS A 434 2.77 -0.92 15.21
C LYS A 434 1.70 -0.68 14.16
N ARG A 435 0.43 -0.92 14.51
CA ARG A 435 -0.70 -0.54 13.67
C ARG A 435 -1.02 0.94 13.88
N LYS A 436 -1.12 1.70 12.79
CA LYS A 436 -1.58 3.09 12.76
C LYS A 436 -2.74 3.18 11.76
N ALA A 437 -3.96 3.35 12.25
CA ALA A 437 -5.18 3.25 11.45
C ALA A 437 -5.24 1.93 10.63
N ALA A 438 -5.10 2.01 9.30
CA ALA A 438 -5.14 0.89 8.37
C ALA A 438 -3.75 0.37 7.93
N VAL A 439 -2.66 1.00 8.37
CA VAL A 439 -1.28 0.69 7.97
C VAL A 439 -0.42 0.16 9.12
N PHE A 440 0.67 -0.51 8.78
CA PHE A 440 1.59 -1.19 9.70
C PHE A 440 3.00 -0.58 9.60
N VAL A 441 3.38 0.16 10.63
CA VAL A 441 4.58 1.00 10.65
C VAL A 441 5.65 0.43 11.58
N PRO A 442 6.94 0.81 11.41
CA PRO A 442 7.96 0.58 12.42
C PRO A 442 7.54 1.26 13.74
N GLY A 443 7.53 0.51 14.85
CA GLY A 443 6.98 0.98 16.13
C GLY A 443 7.71 2.18 16.76
N ASN A 444 9.01 2.30 16.52
CA ASN A 444 9.86 3.43 16.88
C ASN A 444 10.17 4.35 15.68
N GLY A 445 9.61 4.06 14.50
CA GLY A 445 9.81 4.82 13.28
C GLY A 445 11.13 4.53 12.57
N ALA A 446 11.72 3.34 12.74
CA ALA A 446 13.02 2.96 12.21
C ALA A 446 14.10 3.95 12.68
N LEU A 447 14.38 3.93 13.99
CA LEU A 447 15.29 4.87 14.63
C LEU A 447 16.75 4.54 14.31
N VAL A 448 17.46 5.50 13.69
CA VAL A 448 18.85 5.35 13.24
C VAL A 448 19.73 6.50 13.70
N ARG A 449 21.04 6.28 13.71
CA ARG A 449 22.05 7.37 13.70
C ARG A 449 22.60 7.50 12.30
N ALA A 450 22.84 8.74 11.87
CA ALA A 450 23.45 9.04 10.58
C ALA A 450 24.83 9.67 10.79
N GLN A 451 25.80 9.27 9.97
CA GLN A 451 27.16 9.81 9.99
C GLN A 451 27.59 10.18 8.57
N ALA A 452 28.51 11.14 8.46
CA ALA A 452 29.11 11.49 7.19
C ALA A 452 29.94 10.31 6.68
N ILE A 453 29.90 10.07 5.37
CA ILE A 453 30.74 9.06 4.74
C ILE A 453 32.19 9.56 4.79
N PRO A 454 33.14 8.80 5.34
CA PRO A 454 34.55 9.18 5.31
C PRO A 454 34.99 9.35 3.84
N HIS A 455 35.49 10.53 3.48
CA HIS A 455 36.13 10.70 2.17
C HIS A 455 37.34 9.76 2.11
N ALA A 456 37.48 9.02 1.00
CA ALA A 456 38.58 8.08 0.77
C ALA A 456 39.99 8.74 0.67
N SER A 457 40.14 10.02 1.05
CA SER A 457 41.41 10.75 1.04
C SER A 457 42.18 10.70 2.37
N GLN A 458 41.86 9.77 3.27
CA GLN A 458 42.59 9.60 4.55
C GLN A 458 43.09 8.16 4.79
N LEU A 459 43.14 7.33 3.75
CA LEU A 459 43.64 5.95 3.84
C LEU A 459 44.95 5.71 3.05
N GLU A 460 45.60 6.76 2.55
CA GLU A 460 46.92 6.66 1.90
C GLU A 460 48.10 7.08 2.82
N ASP A 461 47.84 7.55 4.05
CA ASP A 461 48.88 7.99 5.00
C ASP A 461 48.81 7.27 6.36
N ALA A 462 48.55 5.95 6.38
CA ALA A 462 48.64 5.13 7.60
C ALA A 462 49.45 3.85 7.39
#